data_AF-A0A1F7BMF8-F1
#
_entry.id   AF-A0A1F7BMF8-F1
#
_cell.length_a   1.000
_cell.length_b   1.000
_cell.length_c   1.000
_cell.angle_alpha   90.00
_cell.angle_beta   90.00
_cell.angle_gamma   90.00
#
_symmetry.space_group_name_H-M   'P 1'
#
loop_
_entity.id
_entity.type
_entity.pdbx_description
1 polymer ?
#
loop_
_entity_poly.entity_id
_entity_poly.type
_entity_poly.pdbx_seq_one_letter_code
_entity_poly.pdbx_strand_id
1 'polypeptide(L)'
;MHLFLLVILFPGFAFAQSTCYSPSDCVVPQYCSSLEDGIIPGHCTVKEKPIPPSPPPPPKAQIIPVKEETSPPAREEPKPKEHVATFIEVPKKILPTVTPQKSQWEKTLEREEWGYTEPIIRPSGIWGPNTISLKSEDIGMNMLLAFLLFLVIGVSSVTFNNIVEGYGDHINAFFHRLPILRWFRESGQQGTGLFRGVILLLTIIVYAAIAAHITPQFILWSVQSWGILLVTFIAIALGTYTKDLWRYAVALSWKCEGLFKPNIFGLVLAVGCIALSRMLEISPGFIFGIPIGLFIYGQKFEEQEGKLEFWGLILMFTTALISWALIPVVQSYGVLHDLSMILYVILIEGVFLEAMPLKYLPGKAIMDWKKPLWILLMVMILFVLLHTIFNPGSVVSSIQHAKLQGAAVLFLGAYVGMSAILWLWLSIAKSLRS
;
A
#
# COMPACT_ATOMS: atom_id res chain seq x y z
N MET A 1 5.34 13.42 -24.52
CA MET A 1 4.22 13.91 -23.67
C MET A 1 3.90 12.94 -22.53
N HIS A 2 3.73 11.64 -22.78
CA HIS A 2 3.37 10.63 -21.75
C HIS A 2 4.43 10.39 -20.66
N LEU A 3 5.73 10.54 -20.96
CA LEU A 3 6.83 10.42 -20.00
C LEU A 3 6.81 11.53 -18.93
N PHE A 4 6.32 12.72 -19.29
CA PHE A 4 6.32 13.90 -18.42
C PHE A 4 5.31 13.78 -17.28
N LEU A 5 4.20 13.07 -17.51
CA LEU A 5 3.14 12.85 -16.50
C LEU A 5 3.57 11.88 -15.40
N LEU A 6 4.26 10.78 -15.73
CA LEU A 6 4.82 9.83 -14.73
C LEU A 6 5.88 10.51 -13.84
N VAL A 7 6.73 11.32 -14.46
CA VAL A 7 7.78 12.12 -13.80
C VAL A 7 7.19 13.16 -12.84
N ILE A 8 5.98 13.69 -13.11
CA ILE A 8 5.29 14.67 -12.25
C ILE A 8 4.48 14.00 -11.14
N LEU A 9 3.85 12.85 -11.42
CA LEU A 9 2.99 12.16 -10.46
C LEU A 9 3.77 11.62 -9.26
N PHE A 10 5.07 11.30 -9.40
CA PHE A 10 5.87 10.76 -8.29
C PHE A 10 6.29 11.81 -7.24
N PRO A 11 6.87 12.98 -7.60
CA PRO A 11 7.02 14.09 -6.67
C PRO A 11 5.67 14.54 -6.13
N GLY A 12 4.63 14.58 -6.99
CA GLY A 12 3.26 14.87 -6.59
C GLY A 12 2.72 13.87 -5.56
N PHE A 13 3.07 12.59 -5.65
CA PHE A 13 2.68 11.54 -4.70
C PHE A 13 3.37 11.69 -3.36
N ALA A 14 4.70 11.72 -3.35
CA ALA A 14 5.47 11.90 -2.14
C ALA A 14 5.13 13.23 -1.45
N PHE A 15 4.84 14.27 -2.24
CA PHE A 15 4.36 15.56 -1.75
C PHE A 15 2.92 15.48 -1.21
N ALA A 16 1.97 14.91 -1.95
CA ALA A 16 0.57 14.74 -1.53
C ALA A 16 0.43 13.89 -0.26
N GLN A 17 1.30 12.89 -0.11
CA GLN A 17 1.39 12.11 1.12
C GLN A 17 2.11 12.88 2.22
N SER A 18 3.13 13.69 1.91
CA SER A 18 3.78 14.56 2.89
C SER A 18 2.84 15.60 3.50
N THR A 19 1.94 16.20 2.72
CA THR A 19 0.92 17.12 3.25
C THR A 19 -0.08 16.41 4.18
N CYS A 20 -0.11 15.07 4.12
CA CYS A 20 -0.96 14.21 4.94
C CYS A 20 -0.27 13.70 6.21
N TYR A 21 1.04 13.89 6.36
CA TYR A 21 1.82 13.37 7.49
C TYR A 21 2.86 14.37 8.03
N SER A 22 3.00 15.56 7.43
CA SER A 22 3.92 16.58 7.92
C SER A 22 3.39 17.21 9.21
N PRO A 23 4.15 17.11 10.32
CA PRO A 23 3.79 17.77 11.58
C PRO A 23 3.77 19.30 11.44
N SER A 24 4.45 19.87 10.44
CA SER A 24 4.58 21.33 10.25
C SER A 24 3.27 22.03 9.85
N ASP A 25 2.31 21.30 9.28
CA ASP A 25 0.98 21.84 8.94
C ASP A 25 -0.03 21.68 10.07
N CYS A 26 0.36 20.98 11.13
CA CYS A 26 -0.35 21.00 12.37
C CYS A 26 0.27 22.12 13.20
N VAL A 27 -0.46 23.23 13.35
CA VAL A 27 -0.39 23.94 14.62
C VAL A 27 -0.62 22.86 15.66
N VAL A 28 0.46 22.39 16.28
CA VAL A 28 0.40 21.57 17.49
C VAL A 28 -0.62 22.31 18.34
N PRO A 29 -1.76 21.71 18.75
CA PRO A 29 -2.50 22.33 19.82
C PRO A 29 -1.47 22.42 20.93
N GLN A 30 -0.97 23.63 21.19
CA GLN A 30 -0.02 23.87 22.25
C GLN A 30 -0.77 23.39 23.48
N TYR A 31 -0.42 22.19 23.96
CA TYR A 31 -0.88 21.73 25.25
C TYR A 31 -0.17 22.66 26.23
N CYS A 32 -0.83 23.78 26.52
CA CYS A 32 -0.67 24.43 27.80
C CYS A 32 -0.91 23.33 28.82
N SER A 33 0.11 23.08 29.64
CA SER A 33 0.05 22.20 30.80
C SER A 33 -1.26 22.44 31.56
N SER A 34 -1.77 21.37 32.16
CA SER A 34 -3.01 21.36 32.91
C SER A 34 -3.13 22.57 33.85
N LEU A 35 -4.37 22.95 34.11
CA LEU A 35 -4.84 23.98 35.04
C LEU A 35 -4.30 23.87 36.50
N GLU A 36 -3.32 23.01 36.77
CA GLU A 36 -2.68 22.85 38.08
C GLU A 36 -1.44 23.74 38.26
N ASP A 37 -0.80 24.24 37.20
CA ASP A 37 0.50 24.93 37.31
C ASP A 37 0.46 26.48 37.29
N GLY A 38 -0.72 27.11 37.20
CA GLY A 38 -0.85 28.56 37.41
C GLY A 38 -0.08 29.46 36.43
N ILE A 39 0.28 28.98 35.23
CA ILE A 39 1.04 29.75 34.24
C ILE A 39 0.09 30.52 33.30
N ILE A 40 0.31 31.83 33.20
CA ILE A 40 -0.44 32.79 32.37
C ILE A 40 -0.29 32.43 30.87
N PRO A 41 -1.36 32.46 30.05
CA PRO A 41 -1.30 32.17 28.63
C PRO A 41 -0.40 33.17 27.88
N GLY A 42 0.63 32.69 27.17
CA GLY A 42 1.45 33.51 26.26
C GLY A 42 2.93 33.13 26.13
N HIS A 43 3.48 32.27 26.99
CA HIS A 43 4.90 31.86 26.91
C HIS A 43 5.08 30.35 27.13
N CYS A 44 5.41 29.61 26.07
CA CYS A 44 5.89 28.23 26.18
C CYS A 44 7.42 28.25 26.31
N THR A 45 7.96 27.84 27.45
CA THR A 45 9.40 27.63 27.63
C THR A 45 9.79 26.23 27.16
N VAL A 46 10.75 26.15 26.25
CA VAL A 46 11.37 24.88 25.82
C VAL A 46 12.13 24.32 27.02
N LYS A 47 11.66 23.21 27.61
CA LYS A 47 12.45 22.48 28.61
C LYS A 47 13.50 21.63 27.87
N GLU A 48 14.78 21.94 28.08
CA GLU A 48 15.90 21.08 27.68
C GLU A 48 15.77 19.69 28.33
N LYS A 49 16.05 18.65 27.53
CA LYS A 49 15.91 17.24 27.90
C LYS A 49 17.08 16.84 28.83
N PRO A 50 16.85 16.31 30.04
CA PRO A 50 17.95 15.82 30.89
C PRO A 50 18.61 14.59 30.28
N ILE A 51 19.94 14.56 30.32
CA ILE A 51 20.76 13.42 29.87
C ILE A 51 20.55 12.25 30.85
N PRO A 52 20.15 11.05 30.39
CA PRO A 52 20.01 9.89 31.28
C PRO A 52 21.38 9.31 31.70
N PRO A 53 21.55 8.86 32.95
CA PRO A 53 22.79 8.24 33.42
C PRO A 53 23.03 6.86 32.77
N SER A 54 24.32 6.52 32.59
CA SER A 54 24.79 5.31 31.94
C SER A 54 24.37 4.01 32.65
N PRO A 55 24.03 2.93 31.91
CA PRO A 55 23.62 1.67 32.52
C PRO A 55 24.79 0.89 33.16
N PRO A 56 24.55 0.16 34.26
CA PRO A 56 25.55 -0.70 34.90
C PRO A 56 25.83 -1.99 34.09
N PRO A 57 27.02 -2.60 34.30
CA PRO A 57 27.48 -3.73 33.48
C PRO A 57 26.70 -5.04 33.74
N PRO A 58 26.59 -5.92 32.74
CA PRO A 58 25.79 -7.14 32.81
C PRO A 58 26.44 -8.22 33.71
N PRO A 59 25.64 -9.01 34.44
CA PRO A 59 26.12 -10.14 35.24
C PRO A 59 26.53 -11.34 34.38
N LYS A 60 27.56 -12.06 34.85
CA LYS A 60 28.16 -13.23 34.19
C LYS A 60 27.19 -14.40 34.12
N ALA A 61 27.03 -14.98 32.92
CA ALA A 61 26.25 -16.18 32.69
C ALA A 61 26.92 -17.42 33.29
N GLN A 62 26.15 -18.21 34.04
CA GLN A 62 26.51 -19.56 34.48
C GLN A 62 26.10 -20.57 33.40
N ILE A 63 27.03 -21.46 33.06
CA ILE A 63 26.85 -22.54 32.08
C ILE A 63 26.19 -23.72 32.78
N ILE A 64 25.03 -24.17 32.27
CA ILE A 64 24.38 -25.43 32.67
C ILE A 64 24.68 -26.47 31.58
N PRO A 65 25.13 -27.70 31.91
CA PRO A 65 25.40 -28.73 30.92
C PRO A 65 24.10 -29.37 30.43
N VAL A 66 23.94 -29.46 29.10
CA VAL A 66 22.85 -30.20 28.45
C VAL A 66 23.23 -31.68 28.41
N LYS A 67 22.33 -32.51 28.95
CA LYS A 67 22.42 -33.97 29.00
C LYS A 67 22.00 -34.56 27.64
N GLU A 68 22.86 -35.43 27.12
CA GLU A 68 22.70 -36.20 25.90
C GLU A 68 21.64 -37.28 26.09
N GLU A 69 20.63 -37.34 25.22
CA GLU A 69 19.57 -38.36 25.26
C GLU A 69 19.43 -39.08 23.92
N THR A 70 19.44 -40.40 24.03
CA THR A 70 19.63 -41.43 23.02
C THR A 70 18.45 -41.62 22.06
N SER A 71 18.81 -41.95 20.82
CA SER A 71 17.97 -42.38 19.70
C SER A 71 17.12 -43.64 19.95
N PRO A 72 15.88 -43.71 19.44
CA PRO A 72 15.17 -44.97 19.20
C PRO A 72 15.27 -45.47 17.74
N PRO A 73 15.09 -46.78 17.49
CA PRO A 73 15.41 -47.44 16.23
C PRO A 73 14.32 -47.34 15.15
N ALA A 74 14.77 -47.65 13.93
CA ALA A 74 14.06 -47.63 12.65
C ALA A 74 12.82 -48.53 12.60
N ARG A 75 11.79 -48.05 11.89
CA ARG A 75 10.57 -48.77 11.55
C ARG A 75 10.62 -49.19 10.08
N GLU A 76 10.41 -50.48 9.84
CA GLU A 76 10.38 -51.11 8.51
C GLU A 76 9.17 -50.63 7.67
N GLU A 77 9.43 -50.33 6.39
CA GLU A 77 8.42 -50.04 5.36
C GLU A 77 7.89 -51.34 4.71
N PRO A 78 6.56 -51.50 4.54
CA PRO A 78 6.02 -52.55 3.67
C PRO A 78 5.94 -52.09 2.20
N LYS A 79 6.41 -52.95 1.30
CA LYS A 79 6.35 -52.82 -0.17
C LYS A 79 4.92 -52.56 -0.71
N PRO A 80 4.77 -51.74 -1.77
CA PRO A 80 3.50 -51.62 -2.48
C PRO A 80 3.25 -52.84 -3.38
N LYS A 81 2.02 -53.38 -3.33
CA LYS A 81 1.51 -54.34 -4.31
C LYS A 81 0.89 -53.57 -5.48
N GLU A 82 1.34 -53.87 -6.70
CA GLU A 82 0.70 -53.44 -7.94
C GLU A 82 -0.73 -54.01 -8.02
N HIS A 83 -1.70 -53.12 -8.22
CA HIS A 83 -3.03 -53.46 -8.71
C HIS A 83 -3.21 -52.79 -10.07
N VAL A 84 -3.05 -53.59 -11.11
CA VAL A 84 -3.39 -53.25 -12.49
C VAL A 84 -4.90 -53.10 -12.56
N ALA A 85 -5.40 -51.87 -12.58
CA ALA A 85 -6.79 -51.58 -12.87
C ALA A 85 -6.98 -51.57 -14.40
N THR A 86 -7.64 -52.60 -14.91
CA THR A 86 -8.11 -52.67 -16.29
C THR A 86 -9.20 -51.62 -16.50
N PHE A 87 -8.91 -50.57 -17.26
CA PHE A 87 -9.92 -49.61 -17.69
C PHE A 87 -10.81 -50.26 -18.75
N ILE A 88 -12.05 -50.56 -18.38
CA ILE A 88 -13.12 -50.86 -19.33
C ILE A 88 -13.65 -49.49 -19.81
N GLU A 89 -13.43 -49.16 -21.08
CA GLU A 89 -14.05 -48.02 -21.72
C GLU A 89 -15.57 -48.25 -21.79
N VAL A 90 -16.30 -47.61 -20.88
CA VAL A 90 -17.77 -47.52 -20.95
C VAL A 90 -18.10 -46.39 -21.93
N PRO A 91 -18.92 -46.62 -22.98
CA PRO A 91 -19.25 -45.59 -23.95
C PRO A 91 -19.99 -44.45 -23.26
N LYS A 92 -19.46 -43.24 -23.45
CA LYS A 92 -19.92 -41.98 -22.88
C LYS A 92 -21.30 -41.63 -23.43
N LYS A 93 -22.36 -42.18 -22.81
CA LYS A 93 -23.73 -41.73 -23.02
C LYS A 93 -23.76 -40.25 -22.63
N ILE A 94 -24.08 -39.38 -23.60
CA ILE A 94 -24.21 -37.94 -23.39
C ILE A 94 -25.38 -37.74 -22.41
N LEU A 95 -25.05 -37.72 -21.13
CA LEU A 95 -25.96 -37.25 -20.10
C LEU A 95 -26.10 -35.73 -20.33
N PRO A 96 -27.32 -35.18 -20.40
CA PRO A 96 -27.47 -33.74 -20.42
C PRO A 96 -26.70 -33.17 -19.23
N THR A 97 -25.86 -32.18 -19.49
CA THR A 97 -25.12 -31.47 -18.44
C THR A 97 -26.15 -30.80 -17.53
N VAL A 98 -26.55 -31.49 -16.46
CA VAL A 98 -27.34 -30.89 -15.39
C VAL A 98 -26.41 -29.90 -14.72
N THR A 99 -26.50 -28.62 -15.12
CA THR A 99 -25.82 -27.54 -14.41
C THR A 99 -26.30 -27.63 -12.96
N PRO A 100 -25.41 -27.80 -11.97
CA PRO A 100 -25.82 -27.82 -10.58
C PRO A 100 -26.63 -26.56 -10.30
N GLN A 101 -27.86 -26.73 -9.82
CA GLN A 101 -28.73 -25.61 -9.51
C GLN A 101 -28.08 -24.85 -8.35
N LYS A 102 -27.45 -23.70 -8.66
CA LYS A 102 -26.85 -22.83 -7.66
C LYS A 102 -27.91 -22.44 -6.63
N SER A 103 -27.51 -22.47 -5.37
CA SER A 103 -28.35 -22.03 -4.27
C SER A 103 -28.67 -20.54 -4.39
N GLN A 104 -29.75 -20.09 -3.73
CA GLN A 104 -30.22 -18.71 -3.86
C GLN A 104 -29.17 -17.68 -3.46
N TRP A 105 -28.34 -17.94 -2.44
CA TRP A 105 -27.29 -17.03 -2.03
C TRP A 105 -26.12 -17.01 -3.03
N GLU A 106 -25.80 -18.13 -3.68
CA GLU A 106 -24.73 -18.16 -4.70
C GLU A 106 -25.07 -17.32 -5.92
N LYS A 107 -26.36 -17.25 -6.28
CA LYS A 107 -26.85 -16.35 -7.33
C LYS A 107 -26.59 -14.88 -6.96
N THR A 108 -26.81 -14.50 -5.69
CA THR A 108 -26.54 -13.11 -5.23
C THR A 108 -25.07 -12.69 -5.34
N LEU A 109 -24.14 -13.62 -5.57
CA LEU A 109 -22.72 -13.36 -5.77
C LEU A 109 -22.30 -13.38 -7.25
N GLU A 110 -23.25 -13.56 -8.15
CA GLU A 110 -23.04 -13.43 -9.59
C GLU A 110 -23.01 -11.95 -9.97
N ARG A 111 -22.19 -11.63 -10.99
CA ARG A 111 -22.01 -10.24 -11.44
C ARG A 111 -23.32 -9.64 -11.97
N GLU A 112 -24.15 -10.48 -12.61
CA GLU A 112 -25.42 -10.08 -13.23
C GLU A 112 -26.40 -9.50 -12.19
N GLU A 113 -26.48 -10.09 -11.01
CA GLU A 113 -27.29 -9.57 -9.89
C GLU A 113 -26.79 -8.21 -9.39
N TRP A 114 -25.53 -7.87 -9.67
CA TRP A 114 -24.92 -6.58 -9.35
C TRP A 114 -24.89 -5.63 -10.55
N GLY A 115 -25.50 -6.00 -11.68
CA GLY A 115 -25.70 -5.16 -12.86
C GLY A 115 -24.55 -5.15 -13.86
N TYR A 116 -23.49 -5.94 -13.66
CA TYR A 116 -22.34 -6.02 -14.58
C TYR A 116 -22.06 -7.46 -15.01
N THR A 117 -21.38 -7.67 -16.13
CA THR A 117 -21.13 -9.02 -16.67
C THR A 117 -19.63 -9.33 -16.79
N GLU A 118 -18.86 -8.32 -17.19
CA GLU A 118 -17.42 -8.43 -17.39
C GLU A 118 -16.64 -8.31 -16.07
N PRO A 119 -15.54 -9.05 -15.90
CA PRO A 119 -14.64 -8.89 -14.76
C PRO A 119 -14.13 -7.45 -14.63
N ILE A 120 -14.09 -6.94 -13.39
CA ILE A 120 -13.58 -5.59 -13.12
C ILE A 120 -12.09 -5.47 -13.47
N ILE A 121 -11.29 -6.48 -13.10
CA ILE A 121 -9.90 -6.63 -13.53
C ILE A 121 -9.80 -7.78 -14.52
N ARG A 122 -9.09 -7.55 -15.63
CA ARG A 122 -8.88 -8.60 -16.64
C ARG A 122 -8.10 -9.78 -16.04
N PRO A 123 -8.54 -11.03 -16.23
CA PRO A 123 -7.88 -12.21 -15.63
C PRO A 123 -6.41 -12.40 -16.02
N SER A 124 -5.97 -11.84 -17.16
CA SER A 124 -4.56 -11.90 -17.60
C SER A 124 -3.63 -10.90 -16.90
N GLY A 125 -4.18 -9.98 -16.10
CA GLY A 125 -3.44 -8.90 -15.45
C GLY A 125 -2.86 -9.26 -14.08
N ILE A 126 -3.38 -10.29 -13.41
CA ILE A 126 -2.93 -10.72 -12.07
C ILE A 126 -2.87 -12.24 -12.04
N TRP A 127 -1.76 -12.79 -11.59
CA TRP A 127 -1.59 -14.23 -11.49
C TRP A 127 -1.96 -14.72 -10.11
N GLY A 128 -2.92 -15.65 -10.05
CA GLY A 128 -3.35 -16.27 -8.80
C GLY A 128 -2.34 -17.32 -8.29
N PRO A 129 -2.53 -17.82 -7.07
CA PRO A 129 -1.68 -18.85 -6.47
C PRO A 129 -1.51 -20.11 -7.33
N ASN A 130 -2.55 -20.48 -8.08
CA ASN A 130 -2.56 -21.70 -8.89
C ASN A 130 -1.91 -21.51 -10.26
N THR A 131 -1.62 -20.27 -10.67
CA THR A 131 -1.08 -19.97 -12.00
C THR A 131 0.37 -19.52 -11.95
N ILE A 132 0.87 -19.06 -10.81
CA ILE A 132 2.21 -18.51 -10.65
C ILE A 132 3.30 -19.56 -10.93
N SER A 133 4.39 -19.15 -11.58
CA SER A 133 5.50 -20.05 -11.86
C SER A 133 6.31 -20.36 -10.60
N LEU A 134 6.39 -21.64 -10.22
CA LEU A 134 7.24 -22.10 -9.12
C LEU A 134 8.62 -22.60 -9.58
N LYS A 135 9.00 -22.30 -10.82
CA LYS A 135 10.32 -22.67 -11.34
C LYS A 135 11.41 -21.89 -10.63
N SER A 136 12.50 -22.56 -10.26
CA SER A 136 13.63 -21.94 -9.55
C SER A 136 14.25 -20.77 -10.33
N GLU A 137 14.26 -20.85 -11.66
CA GLU A 137 14.75 -19.80 -12.55
C GLU A 137 13.90 -18.52 -12.45
N ASP A 138 12.57 -18.65 -12.49
CA ASP A 138 11.65 -17.51 -12.41
C ASP A 138 11.67 -16.87 -11.02
N ILE A 139 11.74 -17.68 -9.96
CA ILE A 139 11.90 -17.21 -8.58
C ILE A 139 13.23 -16.46 -8.42
N GLY A 140 14.34 -17.03 -8.91
CA GLY A 140 15.67 -16.42 -8.84
C GLY A 140 15.74 -15.11 -9.60
N MET A 141 15.17 -15.05 -10.82
CA MET A 141 15.11 -13.83 -11.62
C MET A 141 14.29 -12.73 -10.93
N ASN A 142 13.11 -13.07 -10.41
CA ASN A 142 12.27 -12.10 -9.70
C ASN A 142 12.90 -11.61 -8.40
N MET A 143 13.64 -12.47 -7.69
CA MET A 143 14.41 -12.07 -6.51
C MET A 143 15.55 -11.11 -6.88
N LEU A 144 16.28 -11.41 -7.97
CA LEU A 144 17.34 -10.52 -8.47
C LEU A 144 16.77 -9.16 -8.88
N LEU A 145 15.67 -9.14 -9.64
CA LEU A 145 14.99 -7.92 -10.04
C LEU A 145 14.47 -7.14 -8.82
N ALA A 146 13.91 -7.83 -7.81
CA ALA A 146 13.46 -7.20 -6.56
C ALA A 146 14.63 -6.49 -5.86
N PHE A 147 15.78 -7.15 -5.77
CA PHE A 147 16.97 -6.57 -5.17
C PHE A 147 17.51 -5.38 -5.98
N LEU A 148 17.54 -5.46 -7.30
CA LEU A 148 17.96 -4.34 -8.15
C LEU A 148 17.02 -3.13 -8.03
N LEU A 149 15.70 -3.36 -8.03
CA LEU A 149 14.70 -2.31 -7.80
C LEU A 149 14.85 -1.69 -6.41
N PHE A 150 15.08 -2.52 -5.39
CA PHE A 150 15.35 -2.06 -4.03
C PHE A 150 16.54 -1.07 -3.99
N LEU A 151 17.65 -1.39 -4.67
CA LEU A 151 18.81 -0.49 -4.75
C LEU A 151 18.46 0.84 -5.42
N VAL A 152 17.74 0.79 -6.55
CA VAL A 152 17.30 2.00 -7.27
C VAL A 152 16.39 2.87 -6.40
N ILE A 153 15.43 2.25 -5.71
CA ILE A 153 14.52 2.92 -4.75
C ILE A 153 15.30 3.54 -3.60
N GLY A 154 16.25 2.82 -3.02
CA GLY A 154 17.07 3.32 -1.92
C GLY A 154 17.87 4.57 -2.29
N VAL A 155 18.63 4.51 -3.39
CA VAL A 155 19.48 5.63 -3.85
C VAL A 155 18.67 6.88 -4.17
N SER A 156 17.60 6.69 -4.91
CA SER A 156 16.77 7.79 -5.39
C SER A 156 15.94 8.42 -4.25
N SER A 157 15.53 7.61 -3.26
CA SER A 157 14.83 8.10 -2.06
C SER A 157 15.73 8.98 -1.20
N VAL A 158 17.02 8.65 -1.07
CA VAL A 158 17.99 9.52 -0.38
C VAL A 158 18.06 10.88 -1.06
N THR A 159 18.18 10.90 -2.39
CA THR A 159 18.22 12.14 -3.17
C THR A 159 16.95 12.95 -2.99
N PHE A 160 15.79 12.30 -3.08
CA PHE A 160 14.50 12.96 -2.89
C PHE A 160 14.35 13.55 -1.49
N ASN A 161 14.70 12.80 -0.46
CA ASN A 161 14.62 13.25 0.93
C ASN A 161 15.48 14.50 1.16
N ASN A 162 16.71 14.53 0.64
CA ASN A 162 17.59 15.68 0.76
C ASN A 162 16.97 16.95 0.13
N ILE A 163 16.22 16.81 -0.96
CA ILE A 163 15.57 17.93 -1.65
C ILE A 163 14.38 18.44 -0.85
N VAL A 164 13.54 17.51 -0.38
CA VAL A 164 12.39 17.85 0.43
C VAL A 164 12.82 18.50 1.75
N GLU A 165 13.91 18.03 2.35
CA GLU A 165 14.51 18.66 3.53
C GLU A 165 15.05 20.06 3.24
N GLY A 166 15.70 20.25 2.08
CA GLY A 166 16.28 21.54 1.70
C GLY A 166 15.27 22.59 1.23
N TYR A 167 14.13 22.19 0.65
CA TYR A 167 13.18 23.10 -0.01
C TYR A 167 11.74 23.02 0.55
N GLY A 168 11.50 22.20 1.58
CA GLY A 168 10.16 21.96 2.12
C GLY A 168 9.38 23.23 2.45
N ASP A 169 10.02 24.20 3.09
CA ASP A 169 9.38 25.47 3.48
C ASP A 169 8.92 26.31 2.28
N HIS A 170 9.70 26.30 1.20
CA HIS A 170 9.37 27.05 -0.02
C HIS A 170 8.21 26.39 -0.77
N ILE A 171 8.21 25.05 -0.82
CA ILE A 171 7.13 24.28 -1.43
C ILE A 171 5.85 24.53 -0.64
N ASN A 172 5.89 24.43 0.69
CA ASN A 172 4.71 24.64 1.52
C ASN A 172 4.15 26.08 1.40
N ALA A 173 5.04 27.08 1.38
CA ALA A 173 4.67 28.47 1.18
C ALA A 173 3.99 28.74 -0.19
N PHE A 174 4.38 28.02 -1.25
CA PHE A 174 3.72 28.12 -2.55
C PHE A 174 2.27 27.61 -2.49
N PHE A 175 2.04 26.46 -1.87
CA PHE A 175 0.71 25.86 -1.79
C PHE A 175 -0.22 26.60 -0.80
N HIS A 176 0.31 27.19 0.26
CA HIS A 176 -0.47 28.04 1.17
C HIS A 176 -1.13 29.25 0.50
N ARG A 177 -0.70 29.63 -0.71
CA ARG A 177 -1.26 30.76 -1.46
C ARG A 177 -2.49 30.39 -2.29
N LEU A 178 -2.83 29.09 -2.43
CA LEU A 178 -3.96 28.66 -3.24
C LEU A 178 -5.28 28.71 -2.44
N PRO A 179 -6.28 29.52 -2.86
CA PRO A 179 -7.49 29.77 -2.08
C PRO A 179 -8.37 28.52 -1.90
N ILE A 180 -8.36 27.61 -2.88
CA ILE A 180 -9.17 26.38 -2.82
C ILE A 180 -8.71 25.43 -1.71
N LEU A 181 -7.41 25.44 -1.38
CA LEU A 181 -6.83 24.61 -0.31
C LEU A 181 -7.18 25.17 1.08
N ARG A 182 -7.37 26.48 1.21
CA ARG A 182 -7.74 27.13 2.48
C ARG A 182 -9.13 26.69 2.95
N TRP A 183 -10.11 26.66 2.04
CA TRP A 183 -11.48 26.27 2.36
C TRP A 183 -11.55 24.85 2.94
N PHE A 184 -10.89 23.89 2.32
CA PHE A 184 -10.87 22.51 2.81
C PHE A 184 -10.09 22.34 4.13
N ARG A 185 -8.99 23.07 4.31
CA ARG A 185 -8.21 23.05 5.56
C ARG A 185 -9.05 23.50 6.76
N GLU A 186 -9.81 24.57 6.58
CA GLU A 186 -10.68 25.14 7.62
C GLU A 186 -11.93 24.28 7.86
N SER A 187 -12.48 23.67 6.79
CA SER A 187 -13.68 22.81 6.84
C SER A 187 -13.49 21.50 7.62
N GLY A 188 -12.28 20.93 7.63
CA GLY A 188 -11.98 19.72 8.41
C GLY A 188 -11.86 19.97 9.92
N GLN A 189 -11.60 21.20 10.33
CA GLN A 189 -11.36 21.56 11.73
C GLN A 189 -12.60 22.16 12.42
N GLN A 190 -13.50 22.82 11.68
CA GLN A 190 -14.68 23.45 12.26
C GLN A 190 -15.94 22.62 11.99
N GLY A 191 -16.48 21.99 13.03
CA GLY A 191 -17.74 21.24 12.94
C GLY A 191 -17.97 20.29 14.12
N THR A 192 -19.23 19.98 14.40
CA THR A 192 -19.62 18.94 15.36
C THR A 192 -19.17 17.56 14.87
N GLY A 193 -19.06 16.57 15.77
CA GLY A 193 -18.58 15.22 15.43
C GLY A 193 -19.36 14.56 14.28
N LEU A 194 -20.67 14.82 14.19
CA LEU A 194 -21.53 14.31 13.11
C LEU A 194 -21.15 14.91 11.74
N PHE A 195 -20.96 16.22 11.66
CA PHE A 195 -20.61 16.90 10.41
C PHE A 195 -19.27 16.41 9.85
N ARG A 196 -18.27 16.21 10.74
CA ARG A 196 -16.99 15.61 10.37
C ARG A 196 -17.16 14.19 9.82
N GLY A 197 -17.96 13.35 10.49
CA GLY A 197 -18.26 12.00 10.02
C GLY A 197 -18.87 11.97 8.61
N VAL A 198 -19.80 12.88 8.32
CA VAL A 198 -20.41 13.01 6.99
C VAL A 198 -19.39 13.41 5.92
N ILE A 199 -18.52 14.39 6.20
CA ILE A 199 -17.48 14.81 5.26
C ILE A 199 -16.52 13.66 4.95
N LEU A 200 -16.10 12.91 5.96
CA LEU A 200 -15.20 11.77 5.77
C LEU A 200 -15.89 10.69 4.91
N LEU A 201 -17.13 10.33 5.22
CA LEU A 201 -17.89 9.36 4.43
C LEU A 201 -18.04 9.80 2.97
N LEU A 202 -18.41 11.07 2.74
CA LEU A 202 -18.55 11.63 1.40
C LEU A 202 -17.21 11.60 0.65
N THR A 203 -16.10 11.89 1.32
CA THR A 203 -14.76 11.83 0.73
C THR A 203 -14.40 10.43 0.26
N ILE A 204 -14.73 9.38 1.04
CA ILE A 204 -14.52 7.98 0.64
C ILE A 204 -15.39 7.62 -0.56
N ILE A 205 -16.66 8.01 -0.55
CA ILE A 205 -17.60 7.76 -1.66
C ILE A 205 -17.10 8.42 -2.95
N VAL A 206 -16.68 9.68 -2.87
CA VAL A 206 -16.12 10.41 -4.01
C VAL A 206 -14.84 9.75 -4.50
N TYR A 207 -13.94 9.34 -3.60
CA TYR A 207 -12.72 8.64 -3.99
C TYR A 207 -13.02 7.30 -4.66
N ALA A 208 -13.98 6.53 -4.16
CA ALA A 208 -14.41 5.28 -4.78
C ALA A 208 -15.06 5.48 -6.15
N ALA A 209 -15.87 6.54 -6.31
CA ALA A 209 -16.44 6.91 -7.60
C ALA A 209 -15.36 7.30 -8.60
N ILE A 210 -14.34 8.05 -8.18
CA ILE A 210 -13.15 8.35 -8.98
C ILE A 210 -12.46 7.05 -9.37
N ALA A 211 -12.11 6.22 -8.38
CA ALA A 211 -11.40 4.97 -8.58
C ALA A 211 -12.12 3.96 -9.48
N ALA A 212 -13.45 3.90 -9.44
CA ALA A 212 -14.24 3.04 -10.32
C ALA A 212 -13.99 3.34 -11.81
N HIS A 213 -13.58 4.57 -12.17
CA HIS A 213 -13.21 4.92 -13.55
C HIS A 213 -11.90 4.28 -14.03
N ILE A 214 -11.14 3.62 -13.16
CA ILE A 214 -10.04 2.76 -13.60
C ILE A 214 -10.53 1.63 -14.50
N THR A 215 -11.77 1.20 -14.25
CA THR A 215 -12.46 0.12 -14.93
C THR A 215 -13.08 0.67 -16.22
N PRO A 216 -12.65 0.20 -17.41
CA PRO A 216 -13.08 0.77 -18.69
C PRO A 216 -14.60 0.80 -18.89
N GLN A 217 -15.30 -0.18 -18.33
CA GLN A 217 -16.75 -0.35 -18.46
C GLN A 217 -17.57 0.49 -17.46
N PHE A 218 -16.92 1.21 -16.54
CA PHE A 218 -17.63 2.02 -15.55
C PHE A 218 -18.18 3.30 -16.18
N ILE A 219 -19.49 3.52 -16.04
CA ILE A 219 -20.17 4.75 -16.42
C ILE A 219 -20.92 5.27 -15.18
N LEU A 220 -20.56 6.46 -14.70
CA LEU A 220 -21.05 7.01 -13.43
C LEU A 220 -22.58 7.03 -13.29
N TRP A 221 -23.30 7.25 -14.39
CA TRP A 221 -24.75 7.41 -14.41
C TRP A 221 -25.52 6.18 -14.91
N SER A 222 -24.84 5.06 -15.17
CA SER A 222 -25.50 3.84 -15.63
C SER A 222 -25.94 2.98 -14.44
N VAL A 223 -27.20 2.54 -14.46
CA VAL A 223 -27.74 1.58 -13.48
C VAL A 223 -26.93 0.27 -13.49
N GLN A 224 -26.36 -0.09 -14.64
CA GLN A 224 -25.55 -1.29 -14.85
C GLN A 224 -24.13 -1.17 -14.25
N SER A 225 -23.72 0.00 -13.77
CA SER A 225 -22.37 0.22 -13.23
C SER A 225 -22.32 0.32 -11.70
N TRP A 226 -23.47 0.25 -11.01
CA TRP A 226 -23.52 0.39 -9.55
C TRP A 226 -22.82 -0.74 -8.80
N GLY A 227 -22.88 -1.97 -9.31
CA GLY A 227 -22.15 -3.09 -8.73
C GLY A 227 -20.64 -2.88 -8.74
N ILE A 228 -20.11 -2.33 -9.84
CA ILE A 228 -18.68 -1.99 -9.96
C ILE A 228 -18.31 -0.92 -8.92
N LEU A 229 -19.14 0.12 -8.79
CA LEU A 229 -18.93 1.18 -7.79
C LEU A 229 -18.91 0.60 -6.38
N LEU A 230 -19.88 -0.25 -6.03
CA LEU A 230 -20.02 -0.81 -4.69
C LEU A 230 -18.86 -1.75 -4.35
N VAL A 231 -18.48 -2.65 -5.27
CA VAL A 231 -17.32 -3.53 -5.09
C VAL A 231 -16.03 -2.73 -4.94
N THR A 232 -15.83 -1.71 -5.79
CA THR A 232 -14.65 -0.83 -5.74
C THR A 232 -14.63 -0.03 -4.43
N PHE A 233 -15.77 0.49 -3.98
CA PHE A 233 -15.91 1.18 -2.70
C PHE A 233 -15.51 0.28 -1.53
N ILE A 234 -16.03 -0.96 -1.49
CA ILE A 234 -15.69 -1.93 -0.44
C ILE A 234 -14.19 -2.23 -0.48
N ALA A 235 -13.62 -2.49 -1.66
CA ALA A 235 -12.20 -2.78 -1.81
C ALA A 235 -11.30 -1.64 -1.33
N ILE A 236 -11.64 -0.39 -1.67
CA ILE A 236 -10.91 0.81 -1.25
C ILE A 236 -11.05 1.04 0.25
N ALA A 237 -12.27 0.91 0.78
CA ALA A 237 -12.51 1.09 2.20
C ALA A 237 -11.71 0.07 3.01
N LEU A 238 -11.76 -1.21 2.63
CA LEU A 238 -10.95 -2.24 3.26
C LEU A 238 -9.46 -1.97 3.07
N GLY A 239 -9.01 -1.74 1.83
CA GLY A 239 -7.59 -1.55 1.50
C GLY A 239 -6.96 -0.35 2.23
N THR A 240 -7.61 0.80 2.17
CA THR A 240 -7.09 2.06 2.75
C THR A 240 -7.12 2.01 4.28
N TYR A 241 -8.22 1.51 4.87
CA TYR A 241 -8.41 1.59 6.33
C TYR A 241 -7.90 0.40 7.11
N THR A 242 -7.41 -0.66 6.46
CA THR A 242 -6.80 -1.81 7.14
C THR A 242 -5.69 -1.36 8.11
N LYS A 243 -4.77 -0.51 7.64
CA LYS A 243 -3.68 0.02 8.47
C LYS A 243 -4.17 1.02 9.49
N ASP A 244 -5.03 1.95 9.08
CA ASP A 244 -5.51 3.02 9.96
C ASP A 244 -6.35 2.47 11.12
N LEU A 245 -7.07 1.37 10.93
CA LEU A 245 -7.78 0.68 12.00
C LEU A 245 -6.81 0.14 13.06
N TRP A 246 -5.68 -0.44 12.63
CA TRP A 246 -4.61 -0.85 13.53
C TRP A 246 -4.00 0.34 14.28
N ARG A 247 -3.66 1.42 13.55
CA ARG A 247 -3.10 2.64 14.12
C ARG A 247 -4.05 3.25 15.16
N TYR A 248 -5.34 3.30 14.86
CA TYR A 248 -6.37 3.78 15.77
C TYR A 248 -6.48 2.90 17.02
N ALA A 249 -6.54 1.58 16.88
CA ALA A 249 -6.63 0.66 18.02
C ALA A 249 -5.42 0.79 18.96
N VAL A 250 -4.21 0.93 18.41
CA VAL A 250 -3.01 1.14 19.22
C VAL A 250 -2.99 2.55 19.83
N ALA A 251 -3.42 3.58 19.11
CA ALA A 251 -3.53 4.94 19.64
C ALA A 251 -4.46 5.01 20.87
N LEU A 252 -5.59 4.30 20.85
CA LEU A 252 -6.47 4.16 22.01
C LEU A 252 -5.73 3.54 23.21
N SER A 253 -4.95 2.48 22.98
CA SER A 253 -4.15 1.84 24.03
C SER A 253 -3.05 2.75 24.59
N TRP A 254 -2.59 3.71 23.79
CA TRP A 254 -1.57 4.69 24.15
C TRP A 254 -2.16 5.97 24.73
N LYS A 255 -3.49 6.10 24.78
CA LYS A 255 -4.20 7.32 25.16
C LYS A 255 -3.75 8.53 24.33
N CYS A 256 -3.43 8.30 23.06
CA CYS A 256 -3.09 9.34 22.10
C CYS A 256 -4.36 9.85 21.41
N GLU A 257 -4.39 11.13 21.10
CA GLU A 257 -5.50 11.70 20.32
C GLU A 257 -5.29 11.40 18.83
N GLY A 258 -6.35 10.92 18.18
CA GLY A 258 -6.36 10.59 16.75
C GLY A 258 -7.40 11.41 16.00
N LEU A 259 -7.02 12.01 14.87
CA LEU A 259 -7.93 12.77 14.01
C LEU A 259 -7.77 12.35 12.54
N PHE A 260 -8.88 11.97 11.92
CA PHE A 260 -8.94 11.77 10.48
C PHE A 260 -9.07 13.12 9.77
N LYS A 261 -8.23 13.38 8.77
CA LYS A 261 -8.36 14.57 7.91
C LYS A 261 -8.44 14.17 6.44
N PRO A 262 -9.33 14.79 5.65
CA PRO A 262 -9.38 14.57 4.21
C PRO A 262 -8.12 15.15 3.54
N ASN A 263 -7.68 14.49 2.47
CA ASN A 263 -6.51 14.85 1.68
C ASN A 263 -6.88 15.07 0.22
N ILE A 264 -7.02 16.35 -0.14
CA ILE A 264 -7.36 16.76 -1.50
C ILE A 264 -6.25 16.41 -2.48
N PHE A 265 -4.99 16.53 -2.07
CA PHE A 265 -3.88 16.19 -2.95
C PHE A 265 -3.91 14.70 -3.29
N GLY A 266 -4.29 13.84 -2.34
CA GLY A 266 -4.58 12.43 -2.59
C GLY A 266 -5.67 12.24 -3.66
N LEU A 267 -6.77 13.01 -3.59
CA LEU A 267 -7.84 12.96 -4.60
C LEU A 267 -7.37 13.44 -5.99
N VAL A 268 -6.69 14.58 -6.06
CA VAL A 268 -6.16 15.13 -7.32
C VAL A 268 -5.19 14.16 -7.97
N LEU A 269 -4.34 13.54 -7.15
CA LEU A 269 -3.40 12.54 -7.61
C LEU A 269 -4.09 11.29 -8.14
N ALA A 270 -5.13 10.81 -7.45
CA ALA A 270 -5.91 9.65 -7.91
C ALA A 270 -6.53 9.92 -9.28
N VAL A 271 -7.14 11.11 -9.48
CA VAL A 271 -7.66 11.53 -10.78
C VAL A 271 -6.57 11.51 -11.85
N GLY A 272 -5.38 12.06 -11.55
CA GLY A 272 -4.24 12.05 -12.47
C GLY A 272 -3.75 10.64 -12.82
N CYS A 273 -3.66 9.75 -11.83
CA CYS A 273 -3.25 8.36 -12.03
C CYS A 273 -4.25 7.57 -12.88
N ILE A 274 -5.54 7.79 -12.66
CA ILE A 274 -6.60 7.16 -13.45
C ILE A 274 -6.58 7.69 -14.88
N ALA A 275 -6.54 9.02 -15.06
CA ALA A 275 -6.45 9.62 -16.39
C ALA A 275 -5.27 9.05 -17.17
N LEU A 276 -4.10 8.96 -16.54
CA LEU A 276 -2.90 8.37 -17.14
C LEU A 276 -3.08 6.88 -17.46
N SER A 277 -3.58 6.10 -16.51
CA SER A 277 -3.82 4.65 -16.71
C SER A 277 -4.78 4.39 -17.86
N ARG A 278 -5.82 5.21 -18.00
CA ARG A 278 -6.80 5.15 -19.09
C ARG A 278 -6.20 5.57 -20.43
N MET A 279 -5.42 6.65 -20.45
CA MET A 279 -4.73 7.12 -21.67
C MET A 279 -3.70 6.11 -22.20
N LEU A 280 -3.06 5.35 -21.31
CA LEU A 280 -2.05 4.35 -21.66
C LEU A 280 -2.62 2.93 -21.79
N GLU A 281 -3.93 2.76 -21.57
CA GLU A 281 -4.62 1.47 -21.56
C GLU A 281 -3.95 0.43 -20.65
N ILE A 282 -3.45 0.87 -19.50
CA ILE A 282 -2.78 0.01 -18.53
C ILE A 282 -3.85 -0.77 -17.75
N SER A 283 -3.65 -2.09 -17.62
CA SER A 283 -4.52 -3.00 -16.88
C SER A 283 -3.67 -4.03 -16.11
N PRO A 284 -3.86 -4.21 -14.79
CA PRO A 284 -4.68 -3.36 -13.91
C PRO A 284 -4.16 -1.91 -13.93
N GLY A 285 -5.07 -0.93 -13.88
CA GLY A 285 -4.65 0.47 -13.79
C GLY A 285 -4.06 0.76 -12.41
N PHE A 286 -3.34 1.87 -12.30
CA PHE A 286 -2.78 2.33 -11.02
C PHE A 286 -3.59 3.48 -10.45
N ILE A 287 -3.82 3.47 -9.14
CA ILE A 287 -4.43 4.59 -8.42
C ILE A 287 -3.55 4.93 -7.24
N PHE A 288 -3.02 6.14 -7.23
CA PHE A 288 -2.23 6.64 -6.11
C PHE A 288 -2.94 7.80 -5.42
N GLY A 289 -2.72 7.91 -4.12
CA GLY A 289 -3.30 8.94 -3.28
C GLY A 289 -4.09 8.33 -2.13
N ILE A 290 -3.93 8.86 -0.93
CA ILE A 290 -4.74 8.46 0.22
C ILE A 290 -5.81 9.54 0.39
N PRO A 291 -7.11 9.22 0.30
CA PRO A 291 -8.18 10.23 0.39
C PRO A 291 -8.32 10.84 1.79
N ILE A 292 -7.99 10.07 2.83
CA ILE A 292 -8.14 10.46 4.23
C ILE A 292 -6.97 9.87 5.00
N GLY A 293 -6.23 10.69 5.74
CA GLY A 293 -5.17 10.22 6.63
C GLY A 293 -5.59 10.27 8.09
N LEU A 294 -5.21 9.25 8.86
CA LEU A 294 -5.26 9.29 10.32
C LEU A 294 -3.99 9.96 10.88
N PHE A 295 -4.18 11.05 11.63
CA PHE A 295 -3.14 11.75 12.36
C PHE A 295 -3.23 11.37 13.84
N ILE A 296 -2.11 10.94 14.43
CA ILE A 296 -2.04 10.60 15.85
C ILE A 296 -1.07 11.58 16.51
N TYR A 297 -1.47 12.14 17.65
CA TYR A 297 -0.66 13.06 18.43
C TYR A 297 -0.30 12.45 19.78
N GLY A 298 0.95 12.64 20.20
CA GLY A 298 1.42 12.30 21.54
C GLY A 298 2.86 11.79 21.54
N GLN A 299 3.56 12.03 22.65
CA GLN A 299 4.97 11.66 22.82
C GLN A 299 5.22 10.16 22.60
N LYS A 300 4.30 9.31 23.06
CA LYS A 300 4.43 7.85 22.91
C LYS A 300 4.34 7.41 21.45
N PHE A 301 3.59 8.13 20.61
CA PHE A 301 3.55 7.89 19.18
C PHE A 301 4.90 8.20 18.55
N GLU A 302 5.48 9.37 18.83
CA GLU A 302 6.81 9.76 18.30
C GLU A 302 7.92 8.76 18.67
N GLU A 303 7.89 8.22 19.89
CA GLU A 303 8.87 7.24 20.36
C GLU A 303 8.71 5.85 19.72
N GLN A 304 7.50 5.49 19.29
CA GLN A 304 7.14 4.14 18.83
C GLN A 304 6.63 4.11 17.38
N GLU A 305 6.72 5.22 16.64
CA GLU A 305 6.14 5.39 15.31
C GLU A 305 6.62 4.29 14.36
N GLY A 306 7.94 4.07 14.27
CA GLY A 306 8.49 3.03 13.40
C GLY A 306 8.00 1.62 13.74
N LYS A 307 7.74 1.32 15.02
CA LYS A 307 7.17 0.02 15.43
C LYS A 307 5.69 -0.07 15.07
N LEU A 308 4.92 1.00 15.28
CA LEU A 308 3.51 1.07 14.93
C LEU A 308 3.29 0.86 13.44
N GLU A 309 4.03 1.62 12.64
CA GLU A 309 3.97 1.60 11.18
C GLU A 309 4.43 0.24 10.63
N PHE A 310 5.47 -0.38 11.20
CA PHE A 310 5.91 -1.72 10.79
C PHE A 310 4.78 -2.74 10.91
N TRP A 311 4.11 -2.81 12.07
CA TRP A 311 3.00 -3.75 12.25
C TRP A 311 1.78 -3.40 11.39
N GLY A 312 1.55 -2.10 11.14
CA GLY A 312 0.53 -1.65 10.20
C GLY A 312 0.79 -2.16 8.77
N LEU A 313 2.02 -2.02 8.28
CA LEU A 313 2.39 -2.53 6.94
C LEU A 313 2.37 -4.06 6.88
N ILE A 314 2.78 -4.75 7.94
CA ILE A 314 2.64 -6.22 8.02
C ILE A 314 1.17 -6.62 7.91
N LEU A 315 0.26 -5.94 8.63
CA LEU A 315 -1.17 -6.22 8.55
C LEU A 315 -1.71 -6.01 7.12
N MET A 316 -1.40 -4.88 6.48
CA MET A 316 -1.77 -4.63 5.07
C MET A 316 -1.22 -5.72 4.14
N PHE A 317 0.06 -6.05 4.27
CA PHE A 317 0.73 -7.05 3.44
C PHE A 317 0.09 -8.43 3.61
N THR A 318 -0.16 -8.87 4.85
CA THR A 318 -0.84 -10.14 5.11
C THR A 318 -2.26 -10.16 4.58
N THR A 319 -2.99 -9.06 4.67
CA THR A 319 -4.35 -8.93 4.12
C THR A 319 -4.32 -9.03 2.59
N ALA A 320 -3.30 -8.45 1.94
CA ALA A 320 -3.07 -8.61 0.51
C ALA A 320 -2.87 -10.09 0.16
N LEU A 321 -1.97 -10.78 0.87
CA LEU A 321 -1.68 -12.19 0.63
C LEU A 321 -2.90 -13.09 0.88
N ILE A 322 -3.71 -12.81 1.91
CA ILE A 322 -4.98 -13.51 2.16
C ILE A 322 -5.94 -13.28 1.00
N SER A 323 -6.12 -12.03 0.56
CA SER A 323 -6.98 -11.70 -0.58
C SER A 323 -6.54 -12.43 -1.86
N TRP A 324 -5.23 -12.49 -2.10
CA TRP A 324 -4.63 -13.22 -3.22
C TRP A 324 -4.85 -14.72 -3.13
N ALA A 325 -4.64 -15.31 -1.94
CA ALA A 325 -4.86 -16.73 -1.68
C ALA A 325 -6.33 -17.15 -1.84
N LEU A 326 -7.27 -16.22 -1.60
CA LEU A 326 -8.70 -16.47 -1.75
C LEU A 326 -9.17 -16.49 -3.22
N ILE A 327 -8.48 -15.83 -4.15
CA ILE A 327 -8.85 -15.77 -5.58
C ILE A 327 -9.32 -17.13 -6.15
N PRO A 328 -8.56 -18.23 -6.04
CA PRO A 328 -8.97 -19.53 -6.59
C PRO A 328 -10.15 -20.16 -5.83
N VAL A 329 -10.35 -19.82 -4.56
CA VAL A 329 -11.48 -20.31 -3.75
C VAL A 329 -12.78 -19.64 -4.17
N VAL A 330 -12.72 -18.35 -4.48
CA VAL A 330 -13.91 -17.55 -4.83
C VAL A 330 -14.14 -17.41 -6.34
N GLN A 331 -13.36 -18.07 -7.19
CA GLN A 331 -13.42 -17.94 -8.65
C GLN A 331 -14.80 -18.26 -9.27
N SER A 332 -15.61 -19.10 -8.60
CA SER A 332 -16.98 -19.42 -9.01
C SER A 332 -18.01 -18.33 -8.67
N TYR A 333 -17.63 -17.36 -7.83
CA TYR A 333 -18.45 -16.28 -7.31
C TYR A 333 -17.93 -14.95 -7.86
N GLY A 334 -18.49 -14.48 -8.97
CA GLY A 334 -17.93 -13.37 -9.75
C GLY A 334 -17.67 -12.09 -8.95
N VAL A 335 -18.55 -11.72 -8.03
CA VAL A 335 -18.40 -10.52 -7.18
C VAL A 335 -17.27 -10.68 -6.16
N LEU A 336 -17.20 -11.82 -5.48
CA LEU A 336 -16.15 -12.08 -4.49
C LEU A 336 -14.78 -12.22 -5.14
N HIS A 337 -14.73 -12.83 -6.33
CA HIS A 337 -13.54 -12.90 -7.15
C HIS A 337 -13.01 -11.51 -7.51
N ASP A 338 -13.88 -10.64 -8.02
CA ASP A 338 -13.49 -9.29 -8.42
C ASP A 338 -13.09 -8.44 -7.21
N LEU A 339 -13.82 -8.55 -6.10
CA LEU A 339 -13.43 -7.93 -4.81
C LEU A 339 -12.04 -8.39 -4.36
N SER A 340 -11.76 -9.69 -4.40
CA SER A 340 -10.48 -10.26 -3.95
C SER A 340 -9.32 -9.82 -4.83
N MET A 341 -9.54 -9.70 -6.14
CA MET A 341 -8.54 -9.18 -7.08
C MET A 341 -8.25 -7.70 -6.84
N ILE A 342 -9.28 -6.85 -6.76
CA ILE A 342 -9.12 -5.40 -6.57
C ILE A 342 -8.47 -5.12 -5.21
N LEU A 343 -8.96 -5.78 -4.16
CA LEU A 343 -8.42 -5.62 -2.81
C LEU A 343 -6.95 -6.04 -2.74
N TYR A 344 -6.57 -7.13 -3.43
CA TYR A 344 -5.18 -7.55 -3.54
C TYR A 344 -4.31 -6.46 -4.16
N VAL A 345 -4.68 -5.93 -5.34
CA VAL A 345 -3.90 -4.90 -6.05
C VAL A 345 -3.76 -3.65 -5.20
N ILE A 346 -4.86 -3.14 -4.64
CA ILE A 346 -4.84 -1.93 -3.81
C ILE A 346 -3.91 -2.11 -2.61
N LEU A 347 -3.98 -3.25 -1.93
CA LEU A 347 -3.15 -3.50 -0.74
C LEU A 347 -1.68 -3.70 -1.07
N ILE A 348 -1.34 -4.45 -2.13
CA ILE A 348 0.06 -4.73 -2.48
C ILE A 348 0.75 -3.49 -3.05
N GLU A 349 0.03 -2.67 -3.84
CA GLU A 349 0.54 -1.38 -4.31
C GLU A 349 0.63 -0.38 -3.15
N GLY A 350 -0.39 -0.31 -2.31
CA GLY A 350 -0.42 0.57 -1.14
C GLY A 350 0.73 0.29 -0.18
N VAL A 351 0.97 -0.98 0.17
CA VAL A 351 2.07 -1.36 1.07
C VAL A 351 3.43 -1.12 0.44
N PHE A 352 3.60 -1.36 -0.87
CA PHE A 352 4.82 -1.02 -1.59
C PHE A 352 5.14 0.47 -1.49
N LEU A 353 4.15 1.32 -1.76
CA LEU A 353 4.34 2.76 -1.76
C LEU A 353 4.59 3.28 -0.34
N GLU A 354 3.82 2.83 0.65
CA GLU A 354 4.01 3.24 2.04
C GLU A 354 5.33 2.74 2.63
N ALA A 355 5.87 1.61 2.17
CA ALA A 355 7.16 1.10 2.58
C ALA A 355 8.34 1.91 2.00
N MET A 356 8.13 2.80 1.03
CA MET A 356 9.21 3.62 0.48
C MET A 356 9.85 4.49 1.57
N PRO A 357 11.19 4.61 1.60
CA PRO A 357 11.91 5.27 2.68
C PRO A 357 11.93 6.79 2.50
N LEU A 358 10.77 7.39 2.25
CA LEU A 358 10.60 8.84 2.05
C LEU A 358 10.21 9.51 3.36
N LYS A 359 10.70 10.74 3.61
CA LYS A 359 10.63 11.45 4.91
C LYS A 359 9.28 11.39 5.62
N TYR A 360 8.18 11.46 4.88
CA TYR A 360 6.83 11.54 5.41
C TYR A 360 6.02 10.24 5.23
N LEU A 361 6.70 9.15 4.85
CA LEU A 361 6.08 7.85 4.66
C LEU A 361 6.45 6.89 5.79
N PRO A 362 5.56 5.93 6.08
CA PRO A 362 5.80 4.88 7.07
C PRO A 362 7.16 4.19 6.91
N GLY A 363 7.59 3.94 5.68
CA GLY A 363 8.86 3.31 5.37
C GLY A 363 10.07 4.01 5.99
N LYS A 364 10.09 5.35 6.04
CA LYS A 364 11.19 6.09 6.69
C LYS A 364 11.19 5.89 8.19
N ALA A 365 10.04 5.96 8.85
CA ALA A 365 9.92 5.73 10.29
C ALA A 365 10.39 4.31 10.67
N ILE A 366 10.03 3.30 9.88
CA ILE A 366 10.48 1.92 10.09
C ILE A 366 12.00 1.80 9.88
N MET A 367 12.53 2.44 8.83
CA MET A 367 13.97 2.44 8.55
C MET A 367 14.76 3.07 9.70
N ASP A 368 14.29 4.19 10.25
CA ASP A 368 14.93 4.88 11.37
C ASP A 368 14.89 4.04 12.66
N TRP A 369 13.79 3.30 12.88
CA TRP A 369 13.66 2.40 14.02
C TRP A 369 14.55 1.15 13.90
N LYS A 370 14.41 0.39 12.80
CA LYS A 370 15.09 -0.89 12.56
C LYS A 370 15.32 -1.14 11.06
N LYS A 371 16.42 -0.57 10.52
CA LYS A 371 16.83 -0.74 9.11
C LYS A 371 16.73 -2.18 8.57
N PRO A 372 17.22 -3.24 9.26
CA PRO A 372 17.16 -4.59 8.69
C PRO A 372 15.73 -5.10 8.49
N LEU A 373 14.80 -4.73 9.37
CA LEU A 373 13.39 -5.10 9.24
C LEU A 373 12.75 -4.40 8.05
N TRP A 374 13.07 -3.12 7.85
CA TRP A 374 12.62 -2.38 6.66
C TRP A 374 13.16 -2.99 5.36
N ILE A 375 14.46 -3.34 5.30
CA ILE A 375 15.07 -3.97 4.11
C ILE A 375 14.35 -5.29 3.79
N LEU A 376 14.19 -6.15 4.79
CA LEU A 376 13.51 -7.44 4.62
C LEU A 376 12.08 -7.25 4.10
N LEU A 377 11.32 -6.35 4.72
CA LEU A 377 9.94 -6.03 4.32
C LEU A 377 9.88 -5.52 2.87
N MET A 378 10.72 -4.55 2.51
CA MET A 378 10.73 -3.97 1.16
C MET A 378 11.10 -5.02 0.09
N VAL A 379 12.12 -5.85 0.33
CA VAL A 379 12.51 -6.91 -0.59
C VAL A 379 11.39 -7.94 -0.76
N MET A 380 10.72 -8.32 0.33
CA MET A 380 9.57 -9.23 0.27
C MET A 380 8.40 -8.64 -0.53
N ILE A 381 8.08 -7.36 -0.32
CA ILE A 381 7.01 -6.69 -1.06
C ILE A 381 7.34 -6.63 -2.54
N LEU A 382 8.56 -6.19 -2.89
CA LEU A 382 9.03 -6.11 -4.28
C LEU A 382 9.02 -7.49 -4.95
N PHE A 383 9.47 -8.52 -4.25
CA PHE A 383 9.45 -9.89 -4.76
C PHE A 383 8.02 -10.34 -5.07
N VAL A 384 7.08 -10.20 -4.13
CA VAL A 384 5.69 -10.58 -4.34
C VAL A 384 5.09 -9.80 -5.50
N LEU A 385 5.28 -8.48 -5.54
CA LEU A 385 4.73 -7.60 -6.56
C LEU A 385 5.28 -7.94 -7.96
N LEU A 386 6.57 -8.23 -8.07
CA LEU A 386 7.15 -8.75 -9.31
C LEU A 386 6.56 -10.11 -9.68
N HIS A 387 6.46 -11.01 -8.72
CA HIS A 387 6.06 -12.39 -8.99
C HIS A 387 4.57 -12.54 -9.35
N THR A 388 3.71 -11.61 -8.93
CA THR A 388 2.25 -11.71 -9.16
C THR A 388 1.72 -10.72 -10.21
N ILE A 389 2.35 -9.56 -10.37
CA ILE A 389 1.87 -8.47 -11.24
C ILE A 389 2.84 -8.22 -12.41
N PHE A 390 4.11 -7.93 -12.16
CA PHE A 390 5.00 -7.40 -13.22
C PHE A 390 5.73 -8.46 -14.05
N ASN A 391 6.10 -9.59 -13.45
CA ASN A 391 6.81 -10.68 -14.11
C ASN A 391 6.39 -12.07 -13.58
N PRO A 392 5.14 -12.45 -13.82
CA PRO A 392 4.55 -13.66 -13.24
C PRO A 392 4.89 -14.98 -13.95
N GLY A 393 5.69 -14.94 -15.03
CA GLY A 393 6.10 -16.13 -15.80
C GLY A 393 7.41 -15.93 -16.57
N SER A 394 7.74 -16.89 -17.44
CA SER A 394 8.99 -16.91 -18.21
C SER A 394 9.25 -15.62 -19.02
N VAL A 395 10.51 -15.34 -19.34
CA VAL A 395 10.97 -14.16 -20.12
C VAL A 395 10.18 -13.91 -21.43
N VAL A 396 9.57 -14.94 -22.01
CA VAL A 396 8.76 -14.86 -23.24
C VAL A 396 7.36 -14.28 -22.98
N SER A 397 6.73 -14.57 -21.83
CA SER A 397 5.46 -13.94 -21.43
C SER A 397 5.61 -12.47 -21.04
N SER A 398 6.80 -12.06 -20.62
CA SER A 398 7.15 -10.66 -20.31
C SER A 398 6.96 -9.73 -21.53
N ILE A 399 7.18 -10.23 -22.75
CA ILE A 399 7.00 -9.47 -24.00
C ILE A 399 5.52 -9.18 -24.29
N GLN A 400 4.59 -10.05 -23.89
CA GLN A 400 3.14 -9.82 -24.07
C GLN A 400 2.61 -8.74 -23.10
N HIS A 401 3.28 -8.54 -21.97
CA HIS A 401 2.95 -7.55 -20.95
C HIS A 401 3.79 -6.26 -21.09
N ALA A 402 4.36 -6.03 -22.27
CA ALA A 402 5.26 -4.91 -22.58
C ALA A 402 4.69 -3.53 -22.25
N LYS A 403 3.36 -3.34 -22.20
CA LYS A 403 2.75 -2.08 -21.76
C LYS A 403 2.92 -1.84 -20.26
N LEU A 404 2.69 -2.86 -19.43
CA LEU A 404 2.82 -2.78 -17.98
C LEU A 404 4.30 -2.74 -17.57
N GLN A 405 5.13 -3.58 -18.19
CA GLN A 405 6.58 -3.56 -17.99
C GLN A 405 7.21 -2.27 -18.53
N GLY A 406 6.72 -1.77 -19.66
CA GLY A 406 7.08 -0.45 -20.20
C GLY A 406 6.70 0.65 -19.22
N ALA A 407 5.49 0.64 -18.65
CA ALA A 407 5.10 1.61 -17.63
C ALA A 407 5.97 1.54 -16.36
N ALA A 408 6.32 0.34 -15.89
CA ALA A 408 7.22 0.15 -14.75
C ALA A 408 8.66 0.64 -15.06
N VAL A 409 9.20 0.33 -16.25
CA VAL A 409 10.51 0.81 -16.70
C VAL A 409 10.50 2.33 -16.90
N LEU A 410 9.41 2.89 -17.44
CA LEU A 410 9.22 4.34 -17.58
C LEU A 410 9.10 4.99 -16.21
N PHE A 411 8.42 4.37 -15.24
CA PHE A 411 8.32 4.84 -13.87
C PHE A 411 9.68 4.83 -13.17
N LEU A 412 10.43 3.73 -13.30
CA LEU A 412 11.77 3.60 -12.75
C LEU A 412 12.75 4.57 -13.42
N GLY A 413 12.67 4.71 -14.75
CA GLY A 413 13.48 5.64 -15.54
C GLY A 413 13.13 7.10 -15.25
N ALA A 414 11.85 7.42 -15.06
CA ALA A 414 11.37 8.72 -14.61
C ALA A 414 11.94 9.06 -13.24
N TYR A 415 11.90 8.10 -12.32
CA TYR A 415 12.37 8.25 -10.97
C TYR A 415 13.89 8.43 -10.91
N VAL A 416 14.68 7.58 -11.59
CA VAL A 416 16.13 7.71 -11.72
C VAL A 416 16.52 9.00 -12.44
N GLY A 417 15.86 9.30 -13.56
CA GLY A 417 16.11 10.50 -14.35
C GLY A 417 15.83 11.77 -13.56
N MET A 418 14.75 11.79 -12.78
CA MET A 418 14.43 12.90 -11.90
C MET A 418 15.46 13.06 -10.79
N SER A 419 15.88 11.97 -10.13
CA SER A 419 16.95 12.01 -9.14
C SER A 419 18.26 12.53 -9.74
N ALA A 420 18.60 12.14 -10.98
CA ALA A 420 19.79 12.62 -11.67
C ALA A 420 19.70 14.11 -12.04
N ILE A 421 18.55 14.57 -12.57
CA ILE A 421 18.31 15.99 -12.89
C ILE A 421 18.43 16.84 -11.65
N LEU A 422 17.81 16.41 -10.55
CA LEU A 422 17.84 17.12 -9.29
C LEU A 422 19.25 17.14 -8.67
N TRP A 423 19.99 16.03 -8.75
CA TRP A 423 21.39 15.98 -8.32
C TRP A 423 22.27 16.93 -9.14
N LEU A 424 22.10 16.96 -10.47
CA LEU A 424 22.84 17.84 -11.37
C LEU A 424 22.55 19.31 -11.05
N TRP A 425 21.27 19.66 -10.86
CA TRP A 425 20.86 21.01 -10.50
C TRP A 425 21.45 21.47 -9.17
N LEU A 426 21.42 20.61 -8.14
CA LEU A 426 22.03 20.91 -6.84
C LEU A 426 23.54 21.07 -6.92
N SER A 427 24.21 20.24 -7.72
CA SER A 427 25.66 20.30 -7.91
C SER A 427 26.08 21.61 -8.59
N ILE A 428 25.32 22.05 -9.61
CA ILE A 428 25.53 23.33 -10.30
C ILE A 428 25.26 24.50 -9.34
N ALA A 429 24.14 24.47 -8.60
CA ALA A 429 23.79 25.52 -7.65
C ALA A 429 24.84 25.70 -6.54
N LYS A 430 25.44 24.60 -6.08
CA LYS A 430 26.54 24.62 -5.10
C LYS A 430 27.81 25.25 -5.69
N SER A 431 28.16 24.90 -6.93
CA SER A 431 29.31 25.45 -7.64
C SER A 431 29.19 26.94 -7.96
N LEU A 432 27.97 27.49 -8.06
CA LEU A 432 27.73 28.91 -8.30
C LEU A 432 27.76 29.77 -7.03
N ARG A 433 27.71 29.15 -5.84
CA ARG A 433 27.82 29.83 -4.54
C ARG A 433 29.22 29.79 -3.93
N SER A 434 30.08 28.89 -4.41
CA SER A 434 31.53 28.88 -4.13
C SER A 434 32.27 29.77 -5.13
#